data_AF-A0A1B8GFX9-F1
#
_entry.id   AF-A0A1B8GFX9-F1
#
_cell.length_a   1.000
_cell.length_b   1.000
_cell.length_c   1.000
_cell.angle_alpha   90.00
_cell.angle_beta   90.00
_cell.angle_gamma   90.00
#
_symmetry.space_group_name_H-M   'P 1'
#
loop_
_entity.id
_entity.type
_entity.pdbx_description
1 polymer ?
#
loop_
_entity_poly.entity_id
_entity_poly.type
_entity_poly.pdbx_seq_one_letter_code
_entity_poly.pdbx_strand_id
1 'polypeptide(L)'
;MLSSKHLSQYQATKATEDLPGLGEFYCVECAKWFEGENSQRTHLKGKNHKRRVKALKDEPYSQKEAEAAVGLRTDNGPLRTSVSKPQTIEVEMAT
;
A
#
# COMPACT_ATOMS: atom_id res chain seq x y z
N MET A 1 2.66 -1.61 3.86
CA MET A 1 1.57 -1.78 2.87
C MET A 1 1.93 -2.73 1.72
N LEU A 2 2.91 -3.63 1.87
CA LEU A 2 3.32 -4.54 0.78
C LEU A 2 2.50 -5.84 0.70
N SER A 3 1.56 -6.07 1.63
CA SER A 3 0.76 -7.29 1.63
C SER A 3 -0.40 -7.17 0.63
N SER A 4 -0.48 -8.09 -0.32
CA SER A 4 -1.59 -8.21 -1.30
C SER A 4 -2.96 -8.25 -0.62
N LYS A 5 -3.04 -8.83 0.58
CA LYS A 5 -4.25 -8.90 1.40
C LYS A 5 -4.81 -7.52 1.79
N HIS A 6 -3.95 -6.55 2.08
CA HIS A 6 -4.40 -5.22 2.48
C HIS A 6 -5.05 -4.47 1.31
N LEU A 7 -4.49 -4.63 0.11
CA LEU A 7 -5.03 -4.00 -1.09
C LEU A 7 -6.40 -4.57 -1.44
N SER A 8 -6.57 -5.89 -1.42
CA SER A 8 -7.87 -6.51 -1.71
C SER A 8 -8.93 -6.12 -0.69
N GLN A 9 -8.57 -6.08 0.59
CA GLN A 9 -9.46 -5.59 1.64
C GLN A 9 -9.89 -4.14 1.40
N TYR A 10 -8.96 -3.25 1.04
CA TYR A 10 -9.27 -1.86 0.72
C TYR A 10 -10.22 -1.74 -0.47
N GLN A 11 -9.97 -2.48 -1.56
CA GLN A 11 -10.84 -2.47 -2.74
C GLN A 11 -12.24 -2.97 -2.41
N ALA A 12 -12.35 -4.01 -1.57
CA ALA A 12 -13.65 -4.54 -1.12
C ALA A 12 -14.45 -3.57 -0.24
N THR A 13 -13.83 -2.56 0.38
CA THR A 13 -14.58 -1.52 1.12
C THR A 13 -15.40 -0.60 0.21
N LYS A 14 -15.15 -0.64 -1.11
CA LYS A 14 -15.77 0.23 -2.09
C LYS A 14 -16.76 -0.57 -2.94
N ALA A 15 -17.99 -0.06 -3.05
CA ALA A 15 -19.02 -0.66 -3.89
C ALA A 15 -18.66 -0.48 -5.37
N THR A 16 -18.60 -1.57 -6.13
CA THR A 16 -18.13 -1.57 -7.53
C THR A 16 -18.94 -0.66 -8.44
N GLU A 17 -20.24 -0.49 -8.15
CA GLU A 17 -21.19 0.34 -8.90
C GLU A 17 -20.95 1.86 -8.78
N ASP A 18 -20.30 2.32 -7.71
CA ASP A 18 -19.93 3.73 -7.51
C ASP A 18 -18.56 4.07 -8.12
N LEU A 19 -17.80 3.05 -8.52
CA LEU A 19 -16.42 3.22 -8.97
C LEU A 19 -16.32 3.35 -10.50
N PRO A 20 -15.44 4.24 -11.00
CA PRO A 20 -15.13 4.31 -12.42
C PRO A 20 -14.65 2.95 -12.95
N GLY A 21 -15.19 2.53 -14.09
CA GLY A 21 -14.81 1.26 -14.71
C GLY A 21 -15.09 0.03 -13.84
N LEU A 22 -16.15 0.07 -13.03
CA LEU A 22 -16.57 -0.99 -12.09
C LEU A 22 -15.49 -1.40 -11.08
N GLY A 23 -14.49 -0.54 -10.86
CA GLY A 23 -13.36 -0.86 -9.99
C GLY A 23 -12.39 -1.88 -10.57
N GLU A 24 -12.29 -2.02 -11.90
CA GLU A 24 -11.31 -2.91 -12.52
C GLU A 24 -9.93 -2.23 -12.69
N PHE A 25 -9.93 -0.96 -13.12
CA PHE A 25 -8.70 -0.25 -13.49
C PHE A 25 -8.18 0.65 -12.36
N TYR A 26 -7.38 0.08 -11.46
CA TYR A 26 -6.79 0.80 -10.33
C TYR A 26 -5.27 1.00 -10.46
N CYS A 27 -4.79 2.22 -10.20
CA CYS A 27 -3.36 2.47 -10.00
C CYS A 27 -3.03 2.54 -8.50
N VAL A 28 -2.23 1.60 -8.02
CA VAL A 28 -1.86 1.45 -6.60
C VAL A 28 -1.02 2.64 -6.11
N GLU A 29 -0.09 3.10 -6.92
CA GLU A 29 0.87 4.14 -6.52
C GLU A 29 0.25 5.54 -6.44
N CYS A 30 -0.74 5.80 -7.31
CA CYS A 30 -1.47 7.05 -7.38
C CYS A 30 -2.82 7.00 -6.64
N ALA A 31 -3.21 5.83 -6.12
CA ALA A 31 -4.49 5.58 -5.47
C ALA A 31 -5.70 6.10 -6.27
N LYS A 32 -5.72 5.79 -7.58
CA LYS A 32 -6.73 6.33 -8.52
C LYS A 32 -7.38 5.23 -9.36
N TRP A 33 -8.70 5.35 -9.50
CA TRP A 33 -9.54 4.54 -10.39
C TRP A 33 -9.68 5.17 -11.78
N PHE A 34 -9.76 4.34 -12.81
CA PHE A 34 -9.92 4.73 -14.20
C PHE A 34 -11.14 4.05 -14.80
N GLU A 35 -11.75 4.69 -15.79
CA GLU A 35 -12.92 4.17 -16.51
C GLU A 35 -12.60 2.98 -17.44
N GLY A 36 -11.35 2.88 -17.91
CA GLY A 36 -10.96 1.93 -18.95
C GLY A 36 -9.46 1.69 -19.01
N GLU A 37 -9.07 0.61 -19.69
CA GLU A 37 -7.67 0.18 -19.79
C GLU A 37 -6.79 1.24 -20.47
N ASN A 38 -7.26 1.85 -21.56
CA ASN A 38 -6.49 2.86 -22.30
C ASN A 38 -6.16 4.09 -21.42
N SER A 39 -7.13 4.55 -20.62
CA SER A 39 -6.96 5.67 -19.69
C SER A 39 -5.94 5.34 -18.58
N GLN A 40 -5.95 4.10 -18.09
CA GLN A 40 -4.94 3.62 -17.14
C GLN A 40 -3.55 3.51 -17.79
N ARG A 41 -3.43 2.93 -18.98
CA ARG A 41 -2.15 2.75 -19.68
C ARG A 41 -1.49 4.08 -20.05
N THR A 42 -2.27 5.07 -20.47
CA THR A 42 -1.75 6.42 -20.74
C THR A 42 -1.29 7.10 -19.44
N HIS A 43 -2.02 6.92 -18.34
CA HIS A 43 -1.61 7.39 -17.02
C HIS A 43 -0.25 6.81 -16.57
N LEU A 44 -0.06 5.49 -16.68
CA LEU A 44 1.19 4.81 -16.30
C LEU A 44 2.40 5.34 -17.08
N LYS A 45 2.21 5.71 -18.35
CA LYS A 45 3.29 6.28 -19.18
C LYS A 45 3.55 7.77 -18.88
N GLY A 46 2.61 8.44 -18.23
CA GLY A 46 2.64 9.87 -17.94
C GLY A 46 3.72 10.30 -16.93
N LYS A 47 4.13 11.57 -17.00
CA LYS A 47 5.17 12.15 -16.13
C LYS A 47 4.76 12.14 -14.65
N ASN A 48 3.49 12.39 -14.37
CA ASN A 48 2.96 12.47 -13.00
C ASN A 48 3.09 11.12 -12.28
N HIS A 49 2.74 10.03 -12.95
CA HIS A 49 2.89 8.68 -12.42
C HIS A 49 4.36 8.37 -12.16
N LYS A 50 5.24 8.56 -13.15
CA LYS A 50 6.69 8.34 -12.98
C LYS A 50 7.31 9.16 -11.83
N ARG A 51 6.85 10.40 -11.62
CA ARG A 51 7.27 11.22 -10.48
C ARG A 51 6.82 10.61 -9.14
N ARG A 52 5.59 10.08 -9.09
CA ARG A 52 5.05 9.40 -7.91
C ARG A 52 5.82 8.11 -7.61
N VAL A 53 6.05 7.26 -8.62
CA VAL A 53 6.90 6.05 -8.51
C VAL A 53 8.25 6.40 -7.88
N LYS A 54 8.88 7.47 -8.36
CA LYS A 54 10.19 7.90 -7.87
C LYS A 54 10.12 8.31 -6.40
N ALA A 55 9.14 9.13 -6.03
CA ALA A 55 8.96 9.57 -4.64
C ALA A 55 8.62 8.42 -3.67
N LEU A 56 7.94 7.36 -4.14
CA LEU A 56 7.62 6.19 -3.32
C LEU A 56 8.84 5.30 -3.01
N LYS A 57 9.94 5.46 -3.74
CA LYS A 57 11.19 4.73 -3.46
C LYS A 57 11.94 5.32 -2.27
N ASP A 58 11.74 6.61 -2.02
CA ASP A 58 12.33 7.29 -0.88
C ASP A 58 11.54 6.95 0.39
N GLU A 59 12.22 6.94 1.54
CA GLU A 59 11.57 6.62 2.80
C GLU A 59 10.46 7.64 3.09
N PRO A 60 9.22 7.21 3.39
CA PRO A 60 8.15 8.13 3.68
C PRO A 60 8.46 8.88 4.97
N TYR A 61 8.30 10.20 4.92
CA TYR A 61 8.44 11.04 6.09
C TYR A 61 7.59 10.52 7.24
N SER A 62 8.23 10.37 8.40
CA SER A 62 7.58 9.84 9.59
C SER A 62 7.71 10.81 10.76
N GLN A 63 6.73 10.79 11.66
CA GLN A 63 6.76 11.63 12.86
C GLN A 63 8.03 11.41 13.70
N LYS A 64 8.54 10.18 13.73
CA LYS A 64 9.78 9.84 14.45
C LYS A 64 11.00 10.56 13.88
N GLU A 65 11.04 10.75 12.57
CA GLU A 65 12.10 11.50 11.91
C GLU A 65 12.03 13.00 12.29
N ALA A 66 10.82 13.55 12.38
CA ALA A 66 10.58 14.91 12.84
C ALA A 66 11.07 15.13 14.28
N GLU A 67 10.71 14.22 15.17
CA GLU A 67 11.09 14.25 16.59
C GLU A 67 12.61 14.13 16.75
N ALA A 68 13.23 13.21 16.01
CA ALA A 68 14.68 13.04 15.99
C ALA A 68 15.42 14.31 15.52
N ALA A 69 14.87 15.04 14.53
CA ALA A 69 15.45 16.29 14.05
C ALA A 69 15.43 17.41 15.11
N VAL A 70 14.46 17.40 16.03
CA VAL A 70 14.36 18.33 17.17
C VAL A 70 15.12 17.81 18.41
N GLY A 71 15.77 16.65 18.29
CA GLY A 71 16.52 16.00 19.38
C GLY A 71 15.65 15.22 20.37
N LEU A 72 14.37 15.00 20.05
CA LEU A 72 13.46 14.19 20.83
C LEU A 72 13.52 12.74 20.33
N ARG A 73 14.14 11.86 21.11
CA ARG A 73 14.20 10.42 20.81
C ARG A 73 13.41 9.66 21.86
N THR A 74 12.56 8.73 21.42
CA THR A 74 11.96 7.74 22.34
C THR A 74 13.04 6.73 22.75
N ASP A 75 13.47 6.76 24.00
CA ASP A 75 14.35 5.79 24.65
C ASP A 75 13.56 4.58 25.14
N ASN A 76 12.79 3.97 24.22
CA ASN A 76 12.29 2.63 24.45
C ASN A 76 13.52 1.74 24.56
N GLY A 77 13.79 1.20 25.75
CA GLY A 77 14.98 0.40 26.09
C GLY A 77 15.24 -0.78 25.13
N PRO A 78 16.21 -1.66 25.43
CA PRO A 78 16.63 -2.70 24.48
C PRO A 78 15.45 -3.51 23.94
N LEU A 79 15.38 -3.63 22.60
CA LEU A 79 14.33 -4.33 21.89
C LEU A 79 14.18 -5.76 22.45
N ARG A 80 13.02 -6.08 23.03
CA ARG A 80 12.73 -7.45 23.46
C ARG A 80 12.56 -8.31 22.21
N THR A 81 13.55 -9.14 21.91
CA THR A 81 13.52 -10.12 20.82
C THR A 81 12.61 -11.30 21.19
N SER A 82 11.30 -11.17 20.99
CA SER A 82 10.40 -12.32 20.98
C SER A 82 10.09 -12.73 19.53
N VAL A 83 10.96 -13.56 18.98
CA VAL A 83 10.76 -14.27 17.72
C VAL A 83 9.62 -15.28 17.90
N SER A 84 8.55 -15.17 17.11
CA SER A 84 7.83 -16.35 16.61
C SER A 84 7.25 -16.05 15.23
N LYS A 85 7.70 -16.83 14.25
CA LYS A 85 7.25 -16.82 12.85
C LYS A 85 5.81 -17.37 12.81
N PRO A 86 4.83 -16.71 12.16
CA PRO A 86 3.49 -17.28 12.06
C PRO A 86 3.51 -18.53 11.18
N GLN A 87 3.02 -19.65 11.72
CA GLN A 87 2.86 -20.93 11.01
C GLN A 87 1.75 -20.79 9.96
N THR A 88 2.04 -21.22 8.72
CA THR A 88 1.03 -21.38 7.67
C THR A 88 0.20 -22.62 7.96
N ILE A 89 -1.08 -22.45 8.24
CA ILE A 89 -2.03 -23.56 8.40
C ILE A 89 -2.58 -23.86 7.01
N GLU A 90 -2.17 -24.99 6.43
CA GLU A 90 -2.84 -25.59 5.27
C GLU A 90 -4.15 -26.21 5.78
N VAL A 91 -5.29 -25.77 5.25
CA VAL A 91 -6.58 -26.41 5.52
C VAL A 91 -7.00 -27.12 4.25
N GLU A 92 -6.85 -28.45 4.25
CA GLU A 92 -7.49 -29.34 3.29
C GLU A 92 -9.01 -29.23 3.46
N MET A 93 -9.73 -28.84 2.41
CA MET A 93 -11.18 -28.89 2.38
C MET A 93 -11.62 -30.32 2.05
N ALA A 94 -12.03 -31.07 3.07
CA ALA A 94 -12.76 -32.32 2.91
C ALA A 94 -14.26 -32.05 3.10
N THR A 95 -15.02 -32.16 2.01
CA THR A 95 -16.22 -33.00 1.81
C THR A 95 -16.87 -32.64 0.48
#